data_AF-A0A9D9F1Z1-F1
#
_entry.id   AF-A0A9D9F1Z1-F1
#
_cell.length_a   1.000
_cell.length_b   1.000
_cell.length_c   1.000
_cell.angle_alpha   90.00
_cell.angle_beta   90.00
_cell.angle_gamma   90.00
#
_symmetry.space_group_name_H-M   'P 1'
#
loop_
_entity.id
_entity.type
_entity.pdbx_description
1 polymer ?
#
loop_
_entity_poly.entity_id
_entity_poly.type
_entity_poly.pdbx_seq_one_letter_code
_entity_poly.pdbx_strand_id
1 'polypeptide(L)'
;MNINAQHEIRSLSTAEVESWMKTRIETHKLEREYRANAEKYDSVVEAYFKARDEYLVKNGWDVQEFKDIESAIYDTITGIDEQESIDEEKKELQSEVDAVNKNEYLTAEQKKEIVDGMYKVFEIRQEMVDATKHNWPAVKPYREKIRVLNDWMVGNISDPPTIE
;
A
#
# COMPACT_ATOMS: atom_id res chain seq x y z
N MET A 1 -20.27 16.93 -8.56
CA MET A 1 -19.06 16.18 -8.93
C MET A 1 -19.28 14.75 -8.51
N ASN A 2 -19.21 13.82 -9.45
CA ASN A 2 -19.44 12.40 -9.20
C ASN A 2 -18.17 11.86 -8.51
N ILE A 3 -18.23 11.58 -7.21
CA ILE A 3 -17.09 11.12 -6.40
C ILE A 3 -16.93 9.58 -6.48
N ASN A 4 -17.69 8.93 -7.37
CA ASN A 4 -17.68 7.48 -7.58
C ASN A 4 -17.05 7.09 -8.92
N ALA A 5 -15.94 7.73 -9.31
CA ALA A 5 -15.01 7.01 -10.16
C ALA A 5 -14.23 6.09 -9.22
N GLN A 6 -14.70 4.85 -9.06
CA GLN A 6 -13.84 3.78 -8.55
C GLN A 6 -12.60 3.79 -9.44
N HIS A 7 -11.49 4.29 -8.92
CA HIS A 7 -10.21 4.17 -9.61
C HIS A 7 -9.91 2.68 -9.61
N GLU A 8 -10.10 2.03 -10.76
CA GLU A 8 -9.78 0.62 -10.90
C GLU A 8 -8.29 0.45 -10.64
N ILE A 9 -7.96 -0.23 -9.54
CA ILE A 9 -6.57 -0.49 -9.19
C ILE A 9 -5.99 -1.42 -10.25
N ARG A 10 -4.93 -0.94 -10.92
CA ARG A 10 -4.20 -1.69 -11.93
C ARG A 10 -3.87 -3.10 -11.44
N SER A 11 -4.15 -4.10 -12.28
CA SER A 11 -3.73 -5.48 -12.02
C SER A 11 -2.22 -5.63 -12.04
N LEU A 12 -1.67 -6.37 -11.08
CA LEU A 12 -0.24 -6.60 -10.90
C LEU A 12 0.12 -8.08 -11.08
N SER A 13 1.25 -8.33 -11.73
CA SER A 13 1.95 -9.61 -11.69
C SER A 13 3.13 -9.58 -10.72
N THR A 14 3.52 -10.75 -10.21
CA THR A 14 4.72 -10.93 -9.38
C THR A 14 5.98 -10.36 -10.06
N ALA A 15 6.12 -10.55 -11.37
CA ALA A 15 7.25 -10.06 -12.15
C ALA A 15 7.28 -8.52 -12.25
N GLU A 16 6.11 -7.86 -12.37
CA GLU A 16 6.03 -6.40 -12.36
C GLU A 16 6.44 -5.83 -11.00
N VAL A 17 5.98 -6.43 -9.89
CA VAL A 17 6.37 -6.02 -8.53
C VAL A 17 7.88 -6.14 -8.35
N GLU A 18 8.46 -7.27 -8.76
CA GLU A 18 9.90 -7.51 -8.66
C GLU A 18 10.73 -6.54 -9.51
N SER A 19 10.33 -6.34 -10.76
CA SER A 19 11.00 -5.42 -11.69
C SER A 19 10.92 -3.98 -11.19
N TRP A 20 9.75 -3.58 -10.67
CA TRP A 20 9.55 -2.28 -10.05
C TRP A 20 10.48 -2.09 -8.85
N MET A 21 10.57 -3.08 -7.95
CA MET A 21 11.46 -3.01 -6.78
C MET A 21 12.94 -2.85 -7.17
N LYS A 22 13.42 -3.66 -8.14
CA LYS A 22 14.79 -3.56 -8.67
C LYS A 22 15.06 -2.15 -9.22
N THR A 23 14.12 -1.62 -10.00
CA THR A 23 14.20 -0.28 -10.58
C THR A 23 14.11 0.82 -9.52
N ARG A 24 13.29 0.64 -8.48
CA ARG A 24 13.14 1.60 -7.37
C ARG A 24 14.41 1.73 -6.54
N ILE A 25 15.15 0.63 -6.36
CA ILE A 25 16.48 0.64 -5.73
C ILE A 25 17.44 1.51 -6.54
N GLU A 26 17.55 1.30 -7.85
CA GLU A 26 18.48 2.03 -8.70
C GLU A 26 18.12 3.53 -8.80
N THR A 27 16.83 3.85 -8.95
CA THR A 27 16.37 5.25 -8.96
C THR A 27 16.55 5.95 -7.62
N HIS A 28 16.59 5.23 -6.49
CA HIS A 28 16.94 5.81 -5.20
C HIS A 28 18.46 6.00 -5.03
N LYS A 29 19.29 5.08 -5.54
CA LYS A 29 20.75 5.31 -5.59
C LYS A 29 21.07 6.57 -6.39
N LEU A 30 20.42 6.74 -7.54
CA LEU A 30 20.51 7.95 -8.35
C LEU A 30 20.08 9.19 -7.56
N GLU A 31 18.98 9.13 -6.83
CA GLU A 31 18.53 10.23 -5.96
C GLU A 31 19.60 10.63 -4.93
N ARG A 32 20.22 9.63 -4.27
CA ARG A 32 21.29 9.85 -3.30
C ARG A 32 22.52 10.50 -3.94
N GLU A 33 22.89 10.08 -5.15
CA GLU A 33 24.00 10.69 -5.91
C GLU A 33 23.74 12.17 -6.21
N TYR A 34 22.52 12.50 -6.68
CA TYR A 34 22.15 13.89 -6.96
C TYR A 34 22.12 14.73 -5.69
N ARG A 35 21.55 14.21 -4.61
CA ARG A 35 21.56 14.87 -3.29
C ARG A 35 22.97 15.11 -2.77
N ALA A 36 23.90 14.18 -2.98
CA ALA A 36 25.29 14.30 -2.53
C ALA A 36 26.12 15.32 -3.36
N ASN A 37 25.65 15.71 -4.54
CA ASN A 37 26.29 16.67 -5.44
C ASN A 37 25.38 17.89 -5.69
N ALA A 38 24.49 18.21 -4.74
CA ALA A 38 23.45 19.21 -4.92
C ALA A 38 24.00 20.59 -5.33
N GLU A 39 25.21 20.92 -4.91
CA GLU A 39 25.92 22.16 -5.23
C GLU A 39 26.26 22.34 -6.72
N LYS A 40 26.18 21.26 -7.52
CA LYS A 40 26.47 21.29 -8.96
C LYS A 40 25.26 21.66 -9.81
N TYR A 41 24.10 21.82 -9.20
CA TYR A 41 22.83 22.01 -9.90
C TYR A 41 22.11 23.25 -9.39
N ASP A 42 21.52 24.02 -10.30
CA ASP A 42 20.63 25.13 -9.93
C ASP A 42 19.38 24.61 -9.20
N SER A 43 18.87 23.45 -9.61
CA SER A 43 17.79 22.71 -8.96
C SER A 43 18.11 21.21 -8.94
N VAL A 44 18.57 20.70 -7.80
CA VAL A 44 18.86 19.27 -7.62
C VAL A 44 17.63 18.39 -7.84
N VAL A 45 16.44 18.90 -7.49
CA VAL A 45 15.16 18.18 -7.62
C VAL A 45 14.80 17.99 -9.09
N GLU A 46 14.84 19.06 -9.89
CA GLU A 46 14.55 18.98 -11.32
C GLU A 46 15.60 18.13 -12.04
N ALA A 47 16.88 18.30 -11.69
CA ALA A 47 17.97 17.53 -12.27
C ALA A 47 17.82 16.02 -11.99
N TYR A 48 17.45 15.66 -10.75
CA TYR A 48 17.16 14.28 -10.38
C TYR A 48 15.98 13.71 -11.17
N PHE A 49 14.83 14.40 -11.19
CA PHE A 49 13.64 13.85 -11.87
C PHE A 49 13.86 13.69 -13.37
N LYS A 50 14.60 14.60 -14.00
CA LYS A 50 15.03 14.44 -15.39
C LYS A 50 15.88 13.18 -15.58
N ALA A 51 16.90 13.01 -14.75
CA ALA A 51 17.79 11.84 -14.84
C ALA A 51 17.08 10.53 -14.53
N ARG A 52 16.13 10.54 -13.59
CA ARG A 52 15.28 9.38 -13.28
C ARG A 52 14.43 9.00 -14.47
N ASP A 53 13.75 9.96 -15.09
CA ASP A 53 12.87 9.68 -16.22
C ASP A 53 13.67 9.18 -17.44
N GLU A 54 14.87 9.72 -17.68
CA GLU A 54 15.81 9.20 -18.68
C GLU A 54 16.27 7.76 -18.34
N TYR A 55 16.57 7.48 -17.07
CA TYR A 55 16.93 6.13 -16.62
C TYR A 55 15.79 5.14 -16.84
N LEU A 56 14.55 5.51 -16.50
CA LEU A 56 13.36 4.67 -16.68
C LEU A 56 13.18 4.30 -18.15
N VAL A 57 13.16 5.29 -19.05
CA VAL A 57 13.01 5.06 -20.50
C VAL A 57 14.13 4.18 -21.05
N LYS A 58 15.39 4.43 -20.65
CA LYS A 58 16.54 3.62 -21.09
C LYS A 58 16.43 2.16 -20.67
N ASN A 59 15.80 1.88 -19.54
CA ASN A 59 15.60 0.53 -19.02
C ASN A 59 14.25 -0.08 -19.42
N GLY A 60 13.56 0.50 -20.40
CA GLY A 60 12.35 -0.06 -20.99
C GLY A 60 11.06 0.26 -20.24
N TRP A 61 11.10 1.17 -19.27
CA TRP A 61 9.90 1.63 -18.57
C TRP A 61 9.24 2.79 -19.31
N ASP A 62 7.92 2.74 -19.41
CA ASP A 62 7.13 3.97 -19.47
C ASP A 62 7.10 4.62 -18.08
N VAL A 63 7.26 5.95 -18.05
CA VAL A 63 7.37 6.70 -16.78
C VAL A 63 6.05 6.70 -16.02
N GLN A 64 4.92 6.74 -16.74
CA GLN A 64 3.60 6.72 -16.10
C GLN A 64 3.29 5.31 -15.60
N GLU A 65 3.56 4.29 -16.41
CA GLU A 65 3.43 2.88 -16.01
C GLU A 65 4.20 2.55 -14.73
N PHE A 66 5.45 3.02 -14.60
CA PHE A 66 6.24 2.82 -13.38
C PHE A 66 5.56 3.40 -12.14
N LYS A 67 4.94 4.57 -12.27
CA LYS A 67 4.21 5.24 -11.17
C LYS A 67 2.86 4.57 -10.89
N ASP A 68 2.17 4.10 -11.92
CA ASP A 68 0.90 3.39 -11.76
C ASP A 68 1.10 2.05 -11.04
N ILE A 69 2.21 1.35 -11.34
CA ILE A 69 2.62 0.15 -10.60
C ILE A 69 2.97 0.49 -9.15
N GLU A 70 3.73 1.58 -8.91
CA GLU A 70 4.02 2.06 -7.55
C GLU A 70 2.73 2.29 -6.75
N SER A 71 1.77 3.04 -7.30
CA SER A 71 0.48 3.30 -6.66
C SER A 71 -0.26 2.01 -6.36
N ALA A 72 -0.41 1.12 -7.35
CA ALA A 72 -1.13 -0.14 -7.17
C ALA A 72 -0.47 -1.04 -6.11
N ILE A 73 0.86 -1.05 -6.01
CA ILE A 73 1.59 -1.78 -4.95
C ILE A 73 1.24 -1.23 -3.58
N TYR A 74 1.30 0.09 -3.38
CA TYR A 74 1.04 0.71 -2.07
C TYR A 74 -0.44 0.66 -1.68
N ASP A 75 -1.36 0.83 -2.63
CA ASP A 75 -2.80 0.62 -2.42
C ASP A 75 -3.06 -0.82 -1.97
N THR A 76 -2.39 -1.79 -2.60
CA THR A 76 -2.50 -3.21 -2.23
C THR A 76 -1.93 -3.51 -0.85
N ILE A 77 -0.78 -2.93 -0.48
CA ILE A 77 -0.22 -3.06 0.87
C ILE A 77 -1.20 -2.48 1.90
N THR A 78 -1.75 -1.30 1.64
CA THR A 78 -2.74 -0.66 2.51
C THR A 78 -3.97 -1.54 2.68
N GLY A 79 -4.47 -2.15 1.60
CA GLY A 79 -5.60 -3.09 1.68
C GLY A 79 -5.30 -4.36 2.48
N ILE A 80 -4.06 -4.87 2.43
CA ILE A 80 -3.62 -6.01 3.26
C ILE A 80 -3.58 -5.61 4.74
N ASP A 81 -2.94 -4.48 5.05
CA ASP A 81 -2.80 -3.96 6.42
C ASP A 81 -4.18 -3.65 7.02
N GLU A 82 -5.09 -3.11 6.21
CA GLU A 82 -6.46 -2.82 6.60
C GLU A 82 -7.27 -4.10 6.88
N GLN A 83 -7.09 -5.17 6.10
CA GLN A 83 -7.73 -6.46 6.44
C GLN A 83 -7.21 -6.99 7.77
N GLU A 84 -5.90 -6.92 8.02
CA GLU A 84 -5.29 -7.35 9.28
C GLU A 84 -5.86 -6.55 10.47
N SER A 85 -6.02 -5.23 10.31
CA SER A 85 -6.66 -4.36 11.30
C SER A 85 -8.14 -4.69 11.53
N ILE A 86 -8.92 -4.90 10.47
CA ILE A 86 -10.33 -5.32 10.59
C ILE A 86 -10.44 -6.65 11.34
N ASP A 87 -9.57 -7.61 11.03
CA ASP A 87 -9.58 -8.94 11.66
C ASP A 87 -9.20 -8.89 13.14
N GLU A 88 -8.33 -7.96 13.54
CA GLU A 88 -7.98 -7.69 14.94
C GLU A 88 -9.12 -7.01 15.68
N GLU A 89 -9.65 -5.90 15.15
CA GLU A 89 -10.74 -5.15 15.76
C GLU A 89 -12.02 -5.99 15.92
N LYS A 90 -12.33 -6.88 14.95
CA LYS A 90 -13.45 -7.81 15.09
C LYS A 90 -13.27 -8.80 16.25
N LYS A 91 -12.04 -9.22 16.54
CA LYS A 91 -11.75 -10.09 17.71
C LYS A 91 -11.96 -9.33 19.01
N GLU A 92 -11.54 -8.07 19.08
CA GLU A 92 -11.72 -7.22 20.27
C GLU A 92 -13.20 -6.94 20.51
N LEU A 93 -13.94 -6.65 19.44
CA LEU A 93 -15.38 -6.37 19.46
C LEU A 93 -16.21 -7.56 19.97
N GLN A 94 -15.71 -8.80 19.83
CA GLN A 94 -16.45 -9.99 20.25
C GLN A 94 -16.91 -9.92 21.72
N SER A 95 -16.10 -9.34 22.60
CA SER A 95 -16.46 -9.19 24.02
C SER A 95 -17.63 -8.22 24.24
N GLU A 96 -17.72 -7.15 23.46
CA GLU A 96 -18.83 -6.19 23.49
C GLU A 96 -20.11 -6.79 22.90
N VAL A 97 -19.99 -7.52 21.79
CA VAL A 97 -21.10 -8.27 21.17
C VAL A 97 -21.67 -9.28 22.15
N ASP A 98 -20.82 -10.02 22.87
CA ASP A 98 -21.24 -10.95 23.90
C ASP A 98 -21.98 -10.25 25.06
N ALA A 99 -21.50 -9.07 25.47
CA ALA A 99 -22.13 -8.27 26.52
C ALA A 99 -23.54 -7.78 26.10
N VAL A 100 -23.70 -7.31 24.86
CA VAL A 100 -25.00 -6.93 24.29
C VAL A 100 -25.94 -8.15 24.24
N ASN A 101 -25.43 -9.28 23.75
CA ASN A 101 -26.24 -10.50 23.62
C ASN A 101 -26.72 -11.06 24.97
N LYS A 102 -25.90 -10.96 26.02
CA LYS A 102 -26.24 -11.40 27.39
C LYS A 102 -27.08 -10.39 28.17
N ASN A 103 -27.26 -9.16 27.67
CA ASN A 103 -28.01 -8.13 28.38
C ASN A 103 -29.51 -8.50 28.46
N GLU A 104 -30.04 -8.63 29.66
CA GLU A 104 -31.44 -9.04 29.90
C GLU A 104 -32.45 -7.91 29.69
N TYR A 105 -31.99 -6.65 29.62
CA TYR A 105 -32.83 -5.47 29.48
C TYR A 105 -33.11 -5.08 28.02
N LEU A 106 -32.45 -5.73 27.07
CA LEU A 106 -32.63 -5.47 25.64
C LEU A 106 -33.49 -6.56 24.99
N THR A 107 -34.40 -6.15 24.11
CA THR A 107 -35.14 -7.10 23.26
C THR A 107 -34.21 -7.74 22.22
N ALA A 108 -34.66 -8.82 21.59
CA ALA A 108 -33.91 -9.45 20.51
C ALA A 108 -33.66 -8.48 19.33
N GLU A 109 -34.67 -7.68 18.97
CA GLU A 109 -34.54 -6.67 17.92
C GLU A 109 -33.51 -5.59 18.28
N GLN A 110 -33.53 -5.08 19.52
CA GLN A 110 -32.57 -4.06 19.97
C GLN A 110 -31.14 -4.60 19.99
N LYS A 111 -30.93 -5.85 20.44
CA LYS A 111 -29.61 -6.51 20.39
C LYS A 111 -29.11 -6.59 18.96
N LYS A 112 -29.97 -7.02 18.04
CA LYS A 112 -29.64 -7.11 16.62
C LYS A 112 -29.25 -5.75 16.04
N GLU A 113 -30.04 -4.70 16.27
CA GLU A 113 -29.73 -3.35 15.77
C GLU A 113 -28.39 -2.82 16.28
N ILE A 114 -28.08 -3.04 17.56
CA ILE A 114 -26.79 -2.63 18.15
C ILE A 114 -25.63 -3.41 17.53
N VAL A 115 -25.75 -4.74 17.45
CA VAL A 115 -24.70 -5.59 16.88
C VAL A 115 -24.48 -5.29 15.39
N ASP A 116 -25.54 -5.15 14.60
CA ASP A 116 -25.46 -4.76 13.19
C ASP A 116 -24.78 -3.37 13.06
N GLY A 117 -25.12 -2.43 13.95
CA GLY A 117 -24.48 -1.11 14.03
C GLY A 117 -22.98 -1.18 14.32
N MET A 118 -22.57 -2.07 15.23
CA MET A 118 -21.15 -2.30 15.56
C MET A 118 -20.37 -2.84 14.34
N TYR A 119 -20.98 -3.72 13.54
CA TYR A 119 -20.32 -4.31 12.37
C TYR A 119 -20.32 -3.43 11.12
N LYS A 120 -21.24 -2.46 11.01
CA LYS A 120 -21.40 -1.61 9.82
C LYS A 120 -20.14 -0.84 9.43
N VAL A 121 -19.32 -0.42 10.41
CA VAL A 121 -18.06 0.28 10.12
C VAL A 121 -17.08 -0.61 9.34
N PHE A 122 -17.07 -1.91 9.62
CA PHE A 122 -16.20 -2.85 8.91
C PHE A 122 -16.67 -3.13 7.49
N GLU A 123 -17.99 -3.07 7.22
CA GLU A 123 -18.50 -3.26 5.86
C GLU A 123 -17.96 -2.19 4.91
N ILE A 124 -17.98 -0.91 5.35
CA ILE A 124 -17.46 0.22 4.57
C ILE A 124 -15.95 0.06 4.33
N ARG A 125 -15.19 -0.30 5.37
CA ARG A 125 -13.74 -0.52 5.26
C ARG A 125 -13.41 -1.72 4.37
N GLN A 126 -14.24 -2.76 4.41
CA GLN A 126 -14.07 -3.97 3.59
C GLN A 126 -14.20 -3.67 2.09
N GLU A 127 -15.00 -2.69 1.67
CA GLU A 127 -15.07 -2.28 0.25
C GLU A 127 -13.71 -1.82 -0.29
N MET A 128 -12.94 -1.08 0.52
CA MET A 128 -11.59 -0.63 0.15
C MET A 128 -10.63 -1.81 0.05
N VAL A 129 -10.72 -2.74 1.00
CA VAL A 129 -9.93 -3.98 1.00
C VAL A 129 -10.23 -4.81 -0.25
N ASP A 130 -11.51 -5.00 -0.56
CA ASP A 130 -11.97 -5.83 -1.66
C ASP A 130 -11.50 -5.31 -3.02
N ALA A 131 -11.39 -3.99 -3.18
CA ALA A 131 -10.85 -3.35 -4.38
C ALA A 131 -9.39 -3.71 -4.67
N THR A 132 -8.63 -4.22 -3.67
CA THR A 132 -7.21 -4.57 -3.83
C THR A 132 -6.95 -6.08 -3.92
N LYS A 133 -7.94 -6.91 -3.59
CA LYS A 133 -7.75 -8.37 -3.37
C LYS A 133 -7.16 -9.11 -4.56
N HIS A 134 -7.45 -8.68 -5.79
CA HIS A 134 -6.91 -9.29 -7.00
C HIS A 134 -5.39 -9.20 -7.11
N ASN A 135 -4.78 -8.18 -6.50
CA ASN A 135 -3.32 -7.96 -6.51
C ASN A 135 -2.58 -8.65 -5.36
N TRP A 136 -3.30 -9.15 -4.35
CA TRP A 136 -2.69 -9.76 -3.18
C TRP A 136 -1.72 -10.90 -3.50
N PRO A 137 -2.02 -11.83 -4.43
CA PRO A 137 -1.09 -12.90 -4.78
C PRO A 137 0.24 -12.38 -5.34
N ALA A 138 0.23 -11.26 -6.06
CA ALA A 138 1.44 -10.65 -6.61
C ALA A 138 2.27 -9.89 -5.55
N VAL A 139 1.60 -9.19 -4.64
CA VAL A 139 2.26 -8.27 -3.69
C VAL A 139 2.65 -8.96 -2.37
N LYS A 140 1.84 -9.89 -1.84
CA LYS A 140 2.09 -10.54 -0.55
C LYS A 140 3.50 -11.16 -0.42
N PRO A 141 4.05 -11.86 -1.44
CA PRO A 141 5.40 -12.42 -1.35
C PRO A 141 6.51 -11.38 -1.15
N TYR A 142 6.27 -10.13 -1.56
CA TYR A 142 7.24 -9.04 -1.47
C TYR A 142 6.93 -8.02 -0.36
N ARG A 143 5.81 -8.14 0.38
CA ARG A 143 5.40 -7.15 1.41
C ARG A 143 6.54 -6.79 2.37
N GLU A 144 7.23 -7.79 2.90
CA GLU A 144 8.36 -7.55 3.81
C GLU A 144 9.57 -6.91 3.10
N LYS A 145 9.89 -7.35 1.88
CA LYS A 145 10.99 -6.74 1.11
C LYS A 145 10.67 -5.29 0.74
N ILE A 146 9.40 -4.94 0.50
CA ILE A 146 8.95 -3.56 0.25
C ILE A 146 9.05 -2.72 1.53
N ARG A 147 8.71 -3.28 2.69
CA ARG A 147 8.94 -2.64 3.99
C ARG A 147 10.43 -2.30 4.20
N VAL A 148 11.30 -3.28 3.95
CA VAL A 148 12.78 -3.11 4.02
C VAL A 148 13.28 -2.08 2.99
N LEU A 149 12.73 -2.08 1.78
CA LEU A 149 13.02 -1.05 0.76
C LEU A 149 12.72 0.36 1.28
N ASN A 150 11.53 0.56 1.85
CA ASN A 150 11.12 1.85 2.40
C ASN A 150 12.03 2.28 3.56
N ASP A 151 12.33 1.36 4.49
CA ASP A 151 13.25 1.62 5.61
C ASP A 151 14.64 2.06 5.13
N TRP A 152 15.17 1.39 4.10
CA TRP A 152 16.45 1.77 3.49
C TRP A 152 16.38 3.16 2.84
N MET A 153 15.31 3.43 2.10
CA MET A 153 15.13 4.70 1.40
C MET A 153 15.02 5.91 2.33
N VAL A 154 14.44 5.73 3.52
CA VAL A 154 14.39 6.78 4.55
C VAL A 154 15.63 6.82 5.46
N GLY A 155 16.59 5.91 5.25
CA GLY A 155 17.85 5.87 5.98
C GLY A 155 17.80 5.16 7.34
N ASN A 156 16.74 4.37 7.61
CA ASN A 156 16.64 3.57 8.83
C ASN A 156 17.61 2.37 8.83
N ILE A 157 17.97 1.88 7.64
CA ILE A 157 18.94 0.80 7.44
C ILE A 157 19.95 1.13 6.33
N SER A 158 21.12 0.49 6.37
CA SER A 158 22.24 0.81 5.47
C SER A 158 22.10 0.22 4.07
N ASP A 159 21.53 -0.98 3.97
CA ASP A 159 21.53 -1.80 2.76
C ASP A 159 20.11 -2.01 2.21
N PRO A 160 19.93 -1.99 0.87
CA PRO A 160 18.65 -2.30 0.26
C PRO A 160 18.30 -3.79 0.42
N PRO A 161 17.01 -4.17 0.28
CA PRO A 161 16.63 -5.58 0.25
C PRO A 161 17.25 -6.31 -0.95
N THR A 162 17.59 -7.58 -0.77
CA THR A 162 17.95 -8.47 -1.88
C THR A 162 16.69 -8.94 -2.62
N ILE A 163 16.64 -8.65 -3.91
CA ILE A 163 15.59 -9.14 -4.81
C ILE A 163 16.19 -10.26 -5.64
N GLU A 164 15.59 -11.45 -5.56
CA GLU A 164 16.04 -12.65 -6.31
C GLU A 164 15.84 -12.49 -7.82
#